data_AF-A0A8S3UXM1-F1
#
_entry.id   AF-A0A8S3UXM1-F1
#
_cell.length_a   1.000
_cell.length_b   1.000
_cell.length_c   1.000
_cell.angle_alpha   90.00
_cell.angle_beta   90.00
_cell.angle_gamma   90.00
#
_symmetry.space_group_name_H-M   'P 1'
#
loop_
_entity.id
_entity.type
_entity.pdbx_description
1 polymer ?
#
loop_
_entity_poly.entity_id
_entity_poly.type
_entity_poly.pdbx_seq_one_letter_code
_entity_poly.pdbx_strand_id
1 'polypeptide(L)'
;MKSSVNSRAAFRHKLSLNFFSNFNQKYHEVNANSDNLNDAQKRLVDFYLYNLKISGFLMSTNDRRKYYDKVGRRNTHTHNFSKKVRICMDLFEHYVEDVNIIEQLPQSLVYMMADYPEHYEKGPWQVELYDPIYSHFMSHCPCRITRWNIWYAKVNVSSQYHSEQFLNNNETISDVRAQRWGLANKLGYANFAEMVQHRTMAGGVNHVIEVLETIKTVAYPSAQQELATLQDYANNREFFQGELKVWDYAYYKTQREKDIVG
;
A
#
# COMPACT_ATOMS: atom_id res chain seq x y z
N MET A 1 -12.47 15.12 -44.55
CA MET A 1 -12.38 14.76 -43.11
C MET A 1 -10.96 14.44 -42.60
N LYS A 2 -10.04 13.87 -43.40
CA LYS A 2 -8.65 13.58 -42.96
C LYS A 2 -7.74 14.81 -42.79
N SER A 3 -8.03 15.95 -43.45
CA SER A 3 -7.19 17.16 -43.38
C SER A 3 -7.33 17.98 -42.09
N SER A 4 -8.52 18.01 -41.46
CA SER A 4 -8.74 18.82 -40.24
C SER A 4 -8.21 18.15 -38.96
N VAL A 5 -8.11 16.82 -38.94
CA VAL A 5 -7.53 16.04 -37.83
C VAL A 5 -6.00 16.23 -37.78
N ASN A 6 -5.33 16.27 -38.94
CA ASN A 6 -3.89 16.56 -39.03
C ASN A 6 -3.55 17.99 -38.60
N SER A 7 -4.42 18.96 -38.89
CA SER A 7 -4.27 20.37 -38.47
C SER A 7 -4.34 20.53 -36.94
N ARG A 8 -5.27 19.85 -36.27
CA ARG A 8 -5.40 19.89 -34.79
C ARG A 8 -4.24 19.17 -34.08
N ALA A 9 -3.76 18.06 -34.63
CA ALA A 9 -2.60 17.36 -34.09
C ALA A 9 -1.31 18.20 -34.25
N ALA A 10 -1.12 18.82 -35.42
CA ALA A 10 0.00 19.73 -35.67
C ALA A 10 -0.07 21.00 -34.78
N PHE A 11 -1.26 21.55 -34.55
CA PHE A 11 -1.47 22.69 -33.66
C PHE A 11 -1.19 22.35 -32.18
N ARG A 12 -1.67 21.20 -31.69
CA ARG A 12 -1.34 20.70 -30.34
C ARG A 12 0.16 20.41 -30.17
N HIS A 13 0.80 19.88 -31.21
CA HIS A 13 2.24 19.64 -31.22
C HIS A 13 3.05 20.95 -31.23
N LYS A 14 2.60 21.97 -31.96
CA LYS A 14 3.24 23.29 -32.02
C LYS A 14 3.04 24.09 -30.73
N LEU A 15 1.84 24.03 -30.13
CA LEU A 15 1.57 24.60 -28.80
C LEU A 15 2.40 23.93 -27.72
N SER A 16 2.52 22.59 -27.77
CA SER A 16 3.36 21.88 -26.83
C SER A 16 4.82 22.27 -27.01
N LEU A 17 5.38 22.25 -28.24
CA LEU A 17 6.76 22.66 -28.52
C LEU A 17 7.08 24.10 -28.09
N ASN A 18 6.18 25.06 -28.35
CA ASN A 18 6.38 26.46 -27.94
C ASN A 18 6.28 26.63 -26.42
N PHE A 19 5.40 25.88 -25.75
CA PHE A 19 5.38 25.81 -24.29
C PHE A 19 6.69 25.18 -23.76
N PHE A 20 7.17 24.10 -24.40
CA PHE A 20 8.40 23.40 -24.04
C PHE A 20 9.64 24.29 -24.18
N SER A 21 9.79 25.05 -25.27
CA SER A 21 10.93 25.95 -25.50
C SER A 21 10.92 27.15 -24.57
N ASN A 22 9.76 27.82 -24.42
CA ASN A 22 9.62 28.97 -23.53
C ASN A 22 9.83 28.57 -22.07
N PHE A 23 9.38 27.37 -21.68
CA PHE A 23 9.57 26.87 -20.32
C PHE A 23 11.04 26.53 -20.06
N ASN A 24 11.76 25.87 -20.98
CA ASN A 24 13.20 25.59 -20.82
C ASN A 24 14.05 26.87 -20.77
N GLN A 25 13.68 27.89 -21.54
CA GLN A 25 14.34 29.19 -21.46
C GLN A 25 14.10 29.85 -20.10
N LYS A 26 12.85 29.89 -19.63
CA LYS A 26 12.48 30.45 -18.34
C LYS A 26 13.06 29.64 -17.16
N TYR A 27 13.26 28.34 -17.34
CA TYR A 27 14.00 27.44 -16.44
C TYR A 27 15.45 27.91 -16.25
N HIS A 28 16.16 28.23 -17.34
CA HIS A 28 17.53 28.74 -17.25
C HIS A 28 17.58 30.15 -16.64
N GLU A 29 16.60 31.01 -16.96
CA GLU A 29 16.51 32.37 -16.39
C GLU A 29 16.23 32.38 -14.88
N VAL A 30 15.34 31.52 -14.39
CA VAL A 30 15.02 31.41 -12.95
C VAL A 30 16.15 30.74 -12.18
N ASN A 31 16.77 29.71 -12.75
CA ASN A 31 17.93 29.04 -12.13
C ASN A 31 19.17 29.95 -12.08
N ALA A 32 19.31 30.89 -13.03
CA ALA A 32 20.41 31.86 -13.05
C ALA A 32 20.19 33.08 -12.13
N ASN A 33 18.95 33.36 -11.70
CA ASN A 33 18.58 34.50 -10.84
C ASN A 33 18.12 34.08 -9.44
N SER A 34 18.59 32.94 -8.93
CA SER A 34 18.18 32.36 -7.65
C SER A 34 18.45 33.25 -6.43
N ASP A 35 19.37 34.21 -6.56
CA ASP A 35 19.84 35.03 -5.44
C ASP A 35 18.84 36.12 -5.01
N ASN A 36 17.90 36.49 -5.90
CA ASN A 36 16.87 37.51 -5.63
C ASN A 36 15.53 36.94 -5.13
N LEU A 37 15.46 35.65 -4.85
CA LEU A 37 14.23 34.97 -4.40
C LEU A 37 14.18 34.83 -2.87
N ASN A 38 12.99 34.99 -2.30
CA ASN A 38 12.77 34.64 -0.88
C ASN A 38 12.71 33.12 -0.68
N ASP A 39 12.78 32.65 0.57
CA ASP A 39 12.89 31.22 0.88
C ASP A 39 11.68 30.40 0.37
N ALA A 40 10.47 30.96 0.45
CA ALA A 40 9.27 30.32 -0.06
C ALA A 40 9.30 30.17 -1.59
N GLN A 41 9.79 31.19 -2.31
CA GLN A 41 9.96 31.16 -3.76
C GLN A 41 11.04 30.18 -4.18
N LYS A 42 12.19 30.15 -3.49
CA LYS A 42 13.26 29.16 -3.73
C LYS A 42 12.73 27.74 -3.59
N ARG A 43 11.99 27.46 -2.50
CA ARG A 43 11.38 26.15 -2.27
C ARG A 43 10.39 25.76 -3.37
N LEU A 44 9.57 26.71 -3.83
CA LEU A 44 8.61 26.48 -4.90
C LEU A 44 9.31 26.18 -6.23
N VAL A 45 10.36 26.93 -6.56
CA VAL A 45 11.19 26.70 -7.74
C VAL A 45 11.81 25.31 -7.69
N ASP A 46 12.51 24.96 -6.61
CA ASP A 46 13.12 23.64 -6.43
C ASP A 46 12.09 22.50 -6.61
N PHE A 47 10.90 22.68 -6.06
CA PHE A 47 9.79 21.72 -6.22
C PHE A 47 9.40 21.51 -7.68
N TYR A 48 9.19 22.60 -8.44
CA TYR A 48 8.82 22.48 -9.85
C TYR A 48 9.97 21.92 -10.70
N LEU A 49 11.20 22.41 -10.48
CA LEU A 49 12.40 21.94 -11.17
C LEU A 49 12.59 20.44 -11.00
N TYR A 50 12.42 19.95 -9.78
CA TYR A 50 12.47 18.53 -9.48
C TYR A 50 11.39 17.74 -10.21
N ASN A 51 10.13 18.18 -10.12
CA ASN A 51 9.01 17.49 -10.77
C ASN A 51 9.16 17.43 -12.30
N LEU A 52 9.75 18.46 -12.91
CA LEU A 52 10.05 18.48 -14.33
C LEU A 52 11.15 17.48 -14.69
N LYS A 53 12.23 17.43 -13.92
CA LYS A 53 13.29 16.44 -14.10
C LYS A 53 12.71 15.03 -14.05
N ILE A 54 11.98 14.68 -12.98
CA ILE A 54 11.42 13.32 -12.82
C ILE A 54 10.30 13.00 -13.81
N SER A 55 9.61 14.01 -14.35
CA SER A 55 8.65 13.77 -15.44
C SER A 55 9.34 13.37 -16.75
N GLY A 56 10.67 13.49 -16.87
CA GLY A 56 11.38 13.24 -18.13
C GLY A 56 11.16 14.34 -19.17
N PHE A 57 10.64 15.49 -18.76
CA PHE A 57 10.38 16.65 -19.63
C PHE A 57 11.64 17.12 -20.36
N LEU A 58 12.76 17.16 -19.64
CA LEU A 58 14.07 17.63 -20.11
C LEU A 58 14.76 16.67 -21.09
N MET A 59 14.19 15.48 -21.35
CA MET A 59 14.77 14.51 -22.29
C MET A 59 14.56 14.91 -23.76
N SER A 60 15.38 14.32 -24.64
CA SER A 60 15.17 14.39 -26.10
C SER A 60 13.77 13.89 -26.48
N THR A 61 13.20 14.37 -27.59
CA THR A 61 11.84 13.99 -28.01
C THR A 61 11.64 12.47 -28.12
N ASN A 62 12.66 11.75 -28.61
CA ASN A 62 12.60 10.30 -28.76
C ASN A 62 12.69 9.58 -27.40
N ASP A 63 13.62 10.00 -26.53
CA ASP A 63 13.76 9.44 -25.19
C ASP A 63 12.54 9.71 -24.32
N ARG A 64 11.98 10.92 -24.40
CA ARG A 64 10.78 11.31 -23.68
C ARG A 64 9.57 10.47 -24.05
N ARG A 65 9.40 10.13 -25.34
CA ARG A 65 8.33 9.22 -25.78
C ARG A 65 8.48 7.84 -25.12
N LYS A 66 9.67 7.24 -25.23
CA LYS A 66 9.96 5.93 -24.59
C LYS A 66 9.77 5.98 -23.07
N TYR A 67 10.15 7.10 -22.44
CA TYR A 67 9.96 7.33 -21.02
C TYR A 67 8.47 7.36 -20.64
N TYR A 68 7.64 8.10 -21.38
CA TYR A 68 6.20 8.15 -21.15
C TYR A 68 5.52 6.81 -21.39
N ASP A 69 5.90 6.06 -22.42
CA ASP A 69 5.38 4.71 -22.66
C ASP A 69 5.69 3.80 -21.46
N LYS A 70 6.90 3.91 -20.91
CA LYS A 70 7.34 3.16 -19.73
C LYS A 70 6.56 3.54 -18.47
N VAL A 71 6.35 4.84 -18.24
CA VAL A 71 5.51 5.36 -17.15
C VAL A 71 4.08 4.86 -17.28
N GLY A 72 3.51 4.88 -18.50
CA GLY A 72 2.18 4.38 -18.81
C GLY A 72 2.04 2.90 -18.44
N ARG A 73 2.96 2.06 -18.92
CA ARG A 73 2.99 0.62 -18.58
C ARG A 73 3.06 0.39 -17.07
N ARG A 74 3.97 1.07 -16.37
CA ARG A 74 4.08 0.97 -14.90
C ARG A 74 2.76 1.30 -14.20
N ASN A 75 2.08 2.36 -14.64
CA ASN A 75 0.80 2.76 -14.06
C ASN A 75 -0.28 1.70 -14.32
N THR A 76 -0.33 1.13 -15.53
CA THR A 76 -1.22 0.01 -15.86
C THR A 76 -0.95 -1.21 -14.97
N HIS A 77 0.31 -1.63 -14.80
CA HIS A 77 0.64 -2.75 -13.92
C HIS A 77 0.27 -2.47 -12.47
N THR A 78 0.49 -1.24 -11.99
CA THR A 78 0.10 -0.83 -10.62
C THR A 78 -1.42 -0.87 -10.44
N HIS A 79 -2.18 -0.41 -11.43
CA HIS A 79 -3.63 -0.50 -11.41
C HIS A 79 -4.13 -1.96 -11.43
N ASN A 80 -3.54 -2.79 -12.29
CA ASN A 80 -3.85 -4.22 -12.35
C ASN A 80 -3.54 -4.94 -11.03
N PHE A 81 -2.43 -4.58 -10.37
CA PHE A 81 -2.10 -5.10 -9.04
C PHE A 81 -3.23 -4.84 -8.04
N SER A 82 -3.63 -3.59 -7.88
CA SER A 82 -4.71 -3.20 -6.95
C SER A 82 -6.05 -3.84 -7.32
N LYS A 83 -6.35 -3.95 -8.62
CA LYS A 83 -7.57 -4.60 -9.10
C LYS A 83 -7.61 -6.08 -8.73
N LYS A 84 -6.51 -6.82 -8.93
CA LYS A 84 -6.41 -8.25 -8.58
C LYS A 84 -6.56 -8.47 -7.08
N VAL A 85 -5.95 -7.62 -6.25
CA VAL A 85 -6.09 -7.68 -4.78
C VAL A 85 -7.56 -7.53 -4.37
N ARG A 86 -8.26 -6.54 -4.91
CA ARG A 86 -9.67 -6.32 -4.63
C ARG A 86 -10.53 -7.53 -5.02
N ILE A 87 -10.40 -8.00 -6.26
CA ILE A 87 -11.17 -9.16 -6.74
C ILE A 87 -10.90 -10.38 -5.85
N CYS A 88 -9.66 -10.62 -5.46
CA CYS A 88 -9.30 -11.73 -4.58
C CYS A 88 -9.90 -11.60 -3.17
N MET A 89 -9.96 -10.38 -2.62
CA MET A 89 -10.67 -10.12 -1.36
C MET A 89 -12.18 -10.35 -1.49
N ASP A 90 -12.78 -9.90 -2.60
CA ASP A 90 -14.22 -10.01 -2.85
C ASP A 90 -14.66 -11.45 -3.13
N LEU A 91 -13.78 -12.29 -3.67
CA LEU A 91 -14.06 -13.72 -3.92
C LEU A 91 -14.01 -14.58 -2.65
N PHE A 92 -13.47 -14.05 -1.55
CA PHE A 92 -13.40 -14.79 -0.31
C PHE A 92 -14.75 -14.75 0.42
N GLU A 93 -15.39 -15.91 0.52
CA GLU A 93 -16.64 -16.08 1.24
C GLU A 93 -16.41 -17.03 2.42
N HIS A 94 -16.69 -16.53 3.62
CA HIS A 94 -16.71 -17.34 4.84
C HIS A 94 -17.87 -16.90 5.71
N TYR A 95 -18.79 -17.83 5.97
CA TYR A 95 -19.93 -17.60 6.82
C TYR A 95 -19.75 -18.32 8.16
N VAL A 96 -19.99 -17.61 9.25
CA VAL A 96 -20.12 -18.20 10.57
C VAL A 96 -21.59 -18.56 10.77
N GLU A 97 -21.88 -19.78 11.20
CA GLU A 97 -23.24 -20.25 11.49
C GLU A 97 -23.44 -20.57 12.98
N ASP A 98 -22.35 -20.76 13.73
CA ASP A 98 -22.40 -21.10 15.15
C ASP A 98 -22.75 -19.87 15.99
N VAL A 99 -23.98 -19.86 16.52
CA VAL A 99 -24.52 -18.80 17.37
C VAL A 99 -23.64 -18.58 18.62
N ASN A 100 -23.00 -19.62 19.16
CA ASN A 100 -22.15 -19.50 20.34
C ASN A 100 -20.90 -18.65 20.08
N ILE A 101 -20.41 -18.65 18.83
CA ILE A 101 -19.30 -17.78 18.42
C ILE A 101 -19.79 -16.34 18.34
N ILE A 102 -20.97 -16.13 17.75
CA ILE A 102 -21.56 -14.81 17.51
C ILE A 102 -21.90 -14.08 18.81
N GLU A 103 -22.44 -14.78 19.80
CA GLU A 103 -22.75 -14.20 21.12
C GLU A 103 -21.53 -13.64 21.84
N GLN A 104 -20.32 -14.11 21.50
CA GLN A 104 -19.06 -13.62 22.07
C GLN A 104 -18.46 -12.43 21.30
N LEU A 105 -18.98 -12.13 20.12
CA LEU A 105 -18.53 -11.00 19.31
C LEU A 105 -19.19 -9.70 19.79
N PRO A 106 -18.51 -8.54 19.66
CA PRO A 106 -19.16 -7.25 19.88
C PRO A 106 -20.36 -7.08 18.96
N GLN A 107 -21.47 -6.57 19.49
CA GLN A 107 -22.71 -6.39 18.74
C GLN A 107 -22.50 -5.57 17.45
N SER A 108 -21.64 -4.53 17.51
CA SER A 108 -21.27 -3.73 16.33
C SER A 108 -20.64 -4.56 15.21
N LEU A 109 -19.83 -5.56 15.54
CA LEU A 109 -19.24 -6.48 14.58
C LEU A 109 -20.30 -7.40 13.97
N VAL A 110 -21.20 -7.94 14.79
CA VAL A 110 -22.31 -8.79 14.33
C VAL A 110 -23.19 -8.05 13.32
N TYR A 111 -23.52 -6.77 13.58
CA TYR A 111 -24.25 -5.92 12.63
C TYR A 111 -23.53 -5.73 11.30
N MET A 112 -22.19 -5.58 11.32
CA MET A 112 -21.40 -5.40 10.09
C MET A 112 -21.26 -6.69 9.28
N MET A 113 -21.31 -7.85 9.94
CA MET A 113 -21.18 -9.16 9.31
C MET A 113 -22.51 -9.73 8.80
N ALA A 114 -23.65 -9.21 9.26
CA ALA A 114 -24.95 -9.72 8.85
C ALA A 114 -25.30 -9.28 7.43
N ASP A 115 -25.66 -10.23 6.57
CA ASP A 115 -26.16 -9.95 5.21
C ASP A 115 -27.41 -9.05 5.24
N TYR A 116 -28.27 -9.26 6.25
CA TYR A 116 -29.48 -8.48 6.49
C TYR A 116 -29.43 -7.83 7.87
N PRO A 117 -29.13 -6.52 7.97
CA PRO A 117 -29.01 -5.82 9.26
C PRO A 117 -30.27 -5.89 10.13
N GLU A 118 -31.45 -5.97 9.51
CA GLU A 118 -32.74 -6.09 10.20
C GLU A 118 -32.93 -7.44 10.91
N HIS A 119 -32.16 -8.45 10.51
CA HIS A 119 -32.18 -9.82 11.03
C HIS A 119 -30.79 -10.29 11.45
N TYR A 120 -29.95 -9.37 11.92
CA TYR A 120 -28.58 -9.62 12.33
C TYR A 120 -28.42 -10.70 13.41
N GLU A 121 -29.47 -11.10 14.10
CA GLU A 121 -29.44 -12.17 15.12
C GLU A 121 -29.63 -13.58 14.52
N LYS A 122 -30.09 -13.68 13.28
CA LYS A 122 -30.49 -14.95 12.65
C LYS A 122 -29.46 -15.49 11.64
N GLY A 123 -28.41 -14.73 11.37
CA GLY A 123 -27.41 -15.07 10.37
C GLY A 123 -27.98 -15.16 8.94
N PRO A 124 -27.18 -15.65 7.98
CA PRO A 124 -25.76 -15.98 8.12
C PRO A 124 -24.90 -14.73 8.35
N TRP A 125 -23.71 -14.90 8.94
CA TRP A 125 -22.76 -13.81 9.19
C TRP A 125 -21.51 -13.96 8.35
N GLN A 126 -21.34 -13.11 7.36
CA GLN A 126 -20.18 -13.09 6.47
C GLN A 126 -18.98 -12.43 7.15
N VAL A 127 -17.82 -13.10 7.12
CA VAL A 127 -16.55 -12.51 7.54
C VAL A 127 -15.79 -12.03 6.31
N GLU A 128 -15.86 -10.72 6.06
CA GLU A 128 -15.07 -10.08 5.01
C GLU A 128 -13.60 -9.92 5.41
N LEU A 129 -12.71 -9.89 4.41
CA LEU A 129 -11.29 -9.61 4.61
C LEU A 129 -10.97 -8.12 4.75
N TYR A 130 -11.94 -7.22 4.59
CA TYR A 130 -11.74 -5.78 4.73
C TYR A 130 -11.79 -5.32 6.19
N ASP A 131 -11.04 -4.27 6.50
CA ASP A 131 -11.20 -3.57 7.78
C ASP A 131 -12.44 -2.67 7.71
N PRO A 132 -13.21 -2.54 8.80
CA PRO A 132 -12.90 -2.97 10.17
C PRO A 132 -13.28 -4.42 10.51
N ILE A 133 -14.01 -5.15 9.65
CA ILE A 133 -14.50 -6.51 9.95
C ILE A 133 -13.36 -7.46 10.28
N TYR A 134 -12.34 -7.54 9.42
CA TYR A 134 -11.18 -8.42 9.61
C TYR A 134 -10.49 -8.20 10.96
N SER A 135 -10.08 -6.96 11.27
CA SER A 135 -9.37 -6.65 12.51
C SER A 135 -10.20 -6.95 13.76
N HIS A 136 -11.50 -6.62 13.76
CA HIS A 136 -12.38 -6.91 14.90
C HIS A 136 -12.63 -8.40 15.05
N PHE A 137 -12.85 -9.12 13.94
CA PHE A 137 -13.02 -10.57 13.97
C PHE A 137 -11.79 -11.28 14.54
N MET A 138 -10.59 -10.90 14.10
CA MET A 138 -9.33 -11.45 14.61
C MET A 138 -9.09 -11.16 16.10
N SER A 139 -9.65 -10.07 16.62
CA SER A 139 -9.51 -9.63 18.02
C SER A 139 -10.55 -10.23 18.97
N HIS A 140 -11.68 -10.72 18.45
CA HIS A 140 -12.81 -11.15 19.28
C HIS A 140 -13.27 -12.58 19.05
N CYS A 141 -13.05 -13.18 17.87
CA CYS A 141 -13.50 -14.54 17.59
C CYS A 141 -12.80 -15.55 18.51
N PRO A 142 -13.52 -16.32 19.35
CA PRO A 142 -12.93 -17.31 20.25
C PRO A 142 -12.37 -18.53 19.50
N CYS A 143 -12.91 -18.84 18.32
CA CYS A 143 -12.57 -20.04 17.56
C CYS A 143 -11.21 -19.90 16.85
N ARG A 144 -10.18 -20.58 17.36
CA ARG A 144 -8.81 -20.54 16.82
C ARG A 144 -8.71 -20.99 15.36
N ILE A 145 -9.44 -22.04 14.97
CA ILE A 145 -9.41 -22.56 13.60
C ILE A 145 -10.03 -21.56 12.62
N THR A 146 -11.10 -20.87 13.02
CA THR A 146 -11.71 -19.82 12.20
C THR A 146 -10.78 -18.62 12.08
N ARG A 147 -10.16 -18.16 13.17
CA ARG A 147 -9.12 -17.11 13.10
C ARG A 147 -7.98 -17.49 12.16
N TRP A 148 -7.50 -18.73 12.22
CA TRP A 148 -6.47 -19.23 11.31
C TRP A 148 -6.94 -19.16 9.85
N ASN A 149 -8.15 -19.61 9.54
CA ASN A 149 -8.70 -19.59 8.18
C ASN A 149 -8.77 -18.17 7.62
N ILE A 150 -9.32 -17.22 8.40
CA ILE A 150 -9.45 -15.81 8.01
C ILE A 150 -8.08 -15.15 7.84
N TRP A 151 -7.15 -15.38 8.77
CA TRP A 151 -5.77 -14.90 8.64
C TRP A 151 -5.08 -15.47 7.40
N TYR A 152 -5.20 -16.78 7.18
CA TYR A 152 -4.58 -17.48 6.06
C TYR A 152 -5.10 -16.94 4.71
N ALA A 153 -6.40 -16.70 4.61
CA ALA A 153 -6.99 -16.07 3.44
C ALA A 153 -6.42 -14.66 3.21
N LYS A 154 -6.39 -13.82 4.26
CA LYS A 154 -5.89 -12.43 4.18
C LYS A 154 -4.43 -12.34 3.72
N VAL A 155 -3.54 -13.17 4.28
CA VAL A 155 -2.10 -13.11 3.94
C VAL A 155 -1.80 -13.68 2.54
N ASN A 156 -2.68 -14.54 2.02
CA ASN A 156 -2.53 -15.15 0.70
C ASN A 156 -3.27 -14.43 -0.42
N VAL A 157 -3.89 -13.27 -0.16
CA VAL A 157 -4.57 -12.47 -1.17
C VAL A 157 -3.65 -12.17 -2.35
N SER A 158 -4.09 -12.55 -3.56
CA SER A 158 -3.33 -12.42 -4.82
C SER A 158 -1.94 -13.06 -4.80
N SER A 159 -1.71 -14.03 -3.92
CA SER A 159 -0.49 -14.82 -3.91
C SER A 159 -0.55 -15.97 -4.92
N GLN A 160 0.57 -16.67 -5.09
CA GLN A 160 0.63 -17.90 -5.89
C GLN A 160 -0.21 -19.07 -5.34
N TYR A 161 -0.58 -19.00 -4.06
CA TYR A 161 -1.36 -20.04 -3.38
C TYR A 161 -2.87 -19.84 -3.56
N HIS A 162 -3.28 -18.76 -4.22
CA HIS A 162 -4.69 -18.56 -4.55
C HIS A 162 -5.15 -19.59 -5.59
N SER A 163 -6.40 -20.07 -5.47
CA SER A 163 -7.01 -21.02 -6.40
C SER A 163 -6.99 -20.49 -7.83
N GLU A 164 -7.41 -19.23 -7.98
CA GLU A 164 -7.41 -18.51 -9.26
C GLU A 164 -6.04 -17.95 -9.62
N GLN A 165 -5.26 -18.71 -10.37
CA GLN A 165 -3.88 -18.36 -10.76
C GLN A 165 -3.79 -17.03 -11.52
N PHE A 166 -4.84 -16.61 -12.25
CA PHE A 166 -4.84 -15.32 -12.96
C PHE A 166 -4.82 -14.10 -12.02
N LEU A 167 -5.22 -14.27 -10.74
CA LEU A 167 -5.18 -13.23 -9.71
C LEU A 167 -3.81 -13.09 -9.04
N ASN A 168 -2.86 -13.97 -9.36
CA ASN A 168 -1.49 -13.90 -8.85
C ASN A 168 -0.83 -12.56 -9.26
N ASN A 169 -0.17 -11.93 -8.29
CA ASN A 169 0.52 -10.65 -8.45
C ASN A 169 2.05 -10.72 -8.47
N ASN A 170 2.66 -11.91 -8.30
CA ASN A 170 4.12 -12.06 -8.28
C ASN A 170 4.80 -11.47 -9.54
N GLU A 171 4.29 -11.80 -10.72
CA GLU A 171 4.80 -11.24 -11.99
C GLU A 171 4.54 -9.74 -12.10
N THR A 172 3.34 -9.28 -11.74
CA THR A 172 2.99 -7.85 -11.72
C THR A 172 3.96 -7.04 -10.86
N ILE A 173 4.34 -7.56 -9.69
CA ILE A 173 5.31 -6.91 -8.79
C ILE A 173 6.69 -6.85 -9.45
N SER A 174 7.14 -7.95 -10.04
CA SER A 174 8.43 -8.03 -10.74
C SER A 174 8.50 -6.99 -11.86
N ASP A 175 7.45 -6.90 -12.68
CA ASP A 175 7.33 -5.90 -13.73
C ASP A 175 7.39 -4.48 -13.18
N VAL A 176 6.60 -4.17 -12.14
CA VAL A 176 6.61 -2.83 -11.51
C VAL A 176 8.00 -2.48 -10.99
N ARG A 177 8.73 -3.44 -10.38
CA ARG A 177 10.10 -3.23 -9.90
C ARG A 177 11.06 -2.95 -11.06
N ALA A 178 11.01 -3.75 -12.12
CA ALA A 178 11.84 -3.56 -13.31
C ALA A 178 11.56 -2.21 -14.00
N GLN A 179 10.29 -1.82 -14.10
CA GLN A 179 9.91 -0.52 -14.63
C GLN A 179 10.43 0.62 -13.74
N ARG A 180 10.26 0.54 -12.41
CA ARG A 180 10.76 1.53 -11.45
C ARG A 180 12.28 1.70 -11.54
N TRP A 181 13.01 0.60 -11.54
CA TRP A 181 14.47 0.61 -11.66
C TRP A 181 14.93 1.29 -12.95
N GLY A 182 14.39 0.87 -14.10
CA GLY A 182 14.82 1.47 -15.36
C GLY A 182 14.29 2.89 -15.62
N LEU A 183 13.28 3.37 -14.88
CA LEU A 183 12.91 4.80 -14.88
C LEU A 183 13.94 5.62 -14.10
N ALA A 184 14.36 5.14 -12.92
CA ALA A 184 15.37 5.79 -12.10
C ALA A 184 16.72 5.91 -12.85
N ASN A 185 17.20 4.81 -13.44
CA ASN A 185 18.44 4.81 -14.21
C ASN A 185 18.41 5.78 -15.39
N LYS A 186 17.28 5.86 -16.10
CA LYS A 186 17.14 6.78 -17.25
C LYS A 186 17.24 8.25 -16.84
N LEU A 187 16.94 8.56 -15.58
CA LEU A 187 17.04 9.89 -14.98
C LEU A 187 18.36 10.12 -14.21
N GLY A 188 19.26 9.14 -14.21
CA GLY A 188 20.57 9.23 -13.55
C GLY A 188 20.56 8.96 -12.04
N TYR A 189 19.53 8.32 -11.50
CA TYR A 189 19.49 7.87 -10.10
C TYR A 189 19.92 6.40 -10.00
N ALA A 190 20.55 5.99 -8.89
CA ALA A 190 21.01 4.61 -8.71
C ALA A 190 19.84 3.64 -8.47
N ASN A 191 18.75 4.12 -7.87
CA ASN A 191 17.55 3.34 -7.61
C ASN A 191 16.29 4.22 -7.51
N PHE A 192 15.13 3.58 -7.48
CA PHE A 192 13.85 4.30 -7.43
C PHE A 192 13.59 5.00 -6.09
N ALA A 193 14.18 4.53 -4.98
CA ALA A 193 14.03 5.19 -3.68
C ALA A 193 14.71 6.55 -3.68
N GLU A 194 15.94 6.66 -4.18
CA GLU A 194 16.65 7.94 -4.38
C GLU A 194 15.86 8.89 -5.28
N MET A 195 15.26 8.37 -6.35
CA MET A 195 14.41 9.13 -7.27
C MET A 195 13.10 9.62 -6.64
N VAL A 196 12.67 9.10 -5.49
CA VAL A 196 11.47 9.60 -4.77
C VAL A 196 11.88 10.47 -3.58
N GLN A 197 13.02 10.17 -2.98
CA GLN A 197 13.46 10.72 -1.70
C GLN A 197 13.90 12.19 -1.75
N HIS A 198 14.29 12.73 -2.91
CA HIS A 198 14.53 14.17 -3.04
C HIS A 198 13.29 15.02 -2.65
N ARG A 199 12.11 14.41 -2.53
CA ARG A 199 10.88 15.07 -2.05
C ARG A 199 10.59 14.88 -0.56
N THR A 200 11.34 14.06 0.16
CA THR A 200 11.06 13.74 1.57
C THR A 200 12.03 14.44 2.50
N MET A 201 11.58 14.71 3.73
CA MET A 201 12.39 15.37 4.77
C MET A 201 13.49 14.46 5.33
N ALA A 202 13.56 13.20 4.88
CA ALA A 202 14.35 12.15 5.52
C ALA A 202 15.84 12.17 5.13
N GLY A 203 16.37 13.23 4.52
CA GLY A 203 17.82 13.44 4.32
C GLY A 203 18.55 12.47 3.38
N GLY A 204 17.98 11.33 3.01
CA GLY A 204 18.59 10.33 2.11
C GLY A 204 18.20 8.90 2.48
N VAL A 205 18.37 7.96 1.55
CA VAL A 205 17.93 6.54 1.74
C VAL A 205 18.61 5.93 2.96
N ASN A 206 19.90 6.22 3.14
CA ASN A 206 20.68 5.72 4.27
C ASN A 206 20.11 6.18 5.61
N HIS A 207 19.72 7.45 5.73
CA HIS A 207 19.17 7.98 6.97
C HIS A 207 17.82 7.32 7.32
N VAL A 208 16.98 7.01 6.32
CA VAL A 208 15.74 6.24 6.56
C VAL A 208 16.07 4.85 7.10
N ILE A 209 17.06 4.17 6.53
CA ILE A 209 17.48 2.85 6.98
C ILE A 209 18.04 2.92 8.41
N GLU A 210 18.88 3.91 8.72
CA GLU A 210 19.44 4.15 10.06
C GLU A 210 18.33 4.37 11.10
N VAL A 211 17.32 5.17 10.78
CA VAL A 211 16.18 5.40 11.67
C VAL A 211 15.40 4.11 11.91
N LEU A 212 15.13 3.32 10.85
CA LEU A 212 14.42 2.04 10.98
C LEU A 212 15.21 1.03 11.82
N GLU A 213 16.52 0.93 11.62
CA GLU A 213 17.36 0.04 12.45
C GLU A 213 17.44 0.54 13.89
N THR A 214 17.52 1.85 14.13
CA THR A 214 17.47 2.42 15.48
C THR A 214 16.16 2.06 16.18
N ILE A 215 15.01 2.26 15.51
CA ILE A 215 13.70 1.87 16.05
C ILE A 215 13.67 0.38 16.36
N LYS A 216 14.15 -0.46 15.45
CA LYS A 216 14.21 -1.92 15.65
C LYS A 216 15.06 -2.30 16.86
N THR A 217 16.24 -1.70 17.04
CA THR A 217 17.12 -2.02 18.18
C THR A 217 16.47 -1.71 19.52
N VAL A 218 15.65 -0.66 19.60
CA VAL A 218 14.95 -0.26 20.82
C VAL A 218 13.65 -1.04 21.02
N ALA A 219 12.85 -1.23 19.96
CA ALA A 219 11.52 -1.81 20.05
C ALA A 219 11.53 -3.35 20.10
N TYR A 220 12.51 -4.00 19.46
CA TYR A 220 12.54 -5.46 19.32
C TYR A 220 12.62 -6.19 20.68
N PRO A 221 13.49 -5.81 21.65
CA PRO A 221 13.51 -6.46 22.95
C PRO A 221 12.18 -6.34 23.71
N SER A 222 11.54 -5.16 23.64
CA SER A 222 10.22 -4.96 24.24
C SER A 222 9.14 -5.82 23.59
N ALA A 223 9.16 -5.95 22.26
CA ALA A 223 8.22 -6.81 21.53
C ALA A 223 8.40 -8.30 21.88
N GLN A 224 9.63 -8.76 22.12
CA GLN A 224 9.89 -10.13 22.58
C GLN A 224 9.32 -10.36 24.00
N GLN A 225 9.48 -9.40 24.90
CA GLN A 225 8.91 -9.48 26.25
C GLN A 225 7.38 -9.45 26.24
N GLU A 226 6.77 -8.62 25.40
CA GLU A 226 5.31 -8.57 25.22
C GLU A 226 4.78 -9.91 24.69
N LEU A 227 5.47 -10.51 23.71
CA LEU A 227 5.08 -11.81 23.17
C LEU A 227 5.22 -12.93 24.19
N ALA A 228 6.29 -12.93 25.01
CA ALA A 228 6.45 -13.90 26.10
C ALA A 228 5.34 -13.75 27.16
N THR A 229 5.03 -12.51 27.55
CA THR A 229 3.94 -12.21 28.49
C THR A 229 2.59 -12.69 27.93
N LEU A 230 2.37 -12.50 26.63
CA LEU A 230 1.13 -12.90 25.98
C LEU A 230 1.03 -14.42 25.84
N GLN A 231 2.15 -15.10 25.60
CA GLN A 231 2.25 -16.56 25.60
C GLN A 231 1.91 -17.14 26.98
N ASP A 232 2.48 -16.58 28.06
CA ASP A 232 2.18 -17.02 29.43
C ASP A 232 0.70 -16.79 29.77
N TYR A 233 0.17 -15.64 29.36
CA TYR A 233 -1.24 -15.33 29.50
C TYR A 233 -2.13 -16.34 28.76
N ALA A 234 -1.80 -16.68 27.51
CA ALA A 234 -2.54 -17.66 26.72
C ALA A 234 -2.47 -19.06 27.35
N ASN A 235 -1.31 -19.49 27.86
CA ASN A 235 -1.12 -20.77 28.54
C ASN A 235 -2.00 -20.94 29.80
N ASN A 236 -2.36 -19.83 30.46
CA ASN A 236 -3.24 -19.83 31.63
C ASN A 236 -4.75 -19.88 31.27
N ARG A 237 -5.10 -19.82 29.98
CA ARG A 237 -6.50 -19.94 29.54
C ARG A 237 -6.87 -21.39 29.29
N GLU A 238 -8.08 -21.76 29.70
CA GLU A 238 -8.65 -23.07 29.40
C GLU A 238 -8.65 -23.29 27.87
N PHE A 239 -8.29 -24.50 27.44
CA PHE A 239 -8.25 -24.94 26.03
C PHE A 239 -7.16 -24.38 25.10
N PHE A 240 -6.30 -23.45 25.54
CA PHE A 240 -5.13 -23.08 24.74
C PHE A 240 -4.01 -24.13 24.87
N GLN A 241 -3.47 -24.56 23.73
CA GLN A 241 -2.34 -25.49 23.68
C GLN A 241 -1.33 -25.06 22.63
N GLY A 242 -0.05 -25.17 23.02
CA GLY A 242 1.11 -24.95 22.16
C GLY A 242 1.57 -23.50 22.08
N GLU A 243 2.22 -23.17 20.97
CA GLU A 243 2.81 -21.86 20.73
C GLU A 243 1.77 -20.87 20.19
N LEU A 244 1.83 -19.63 20.68
CA LEU A 244 1.07 -18.49 20.18
C LEU A 244 1.48 -18.21 18.72
N LYS A 245 0.51 -18.21 17.81
CA LYS A 245 0.74 -17.90 16.39
C LYS A 245 0.24 -16.50 16.04
N VAL A 246 0.55 -16.04 14.83
CA VAL A 246 0.21 -14.68 14.38
C VAL A 246 -1.30 -14.39 14.44
N TRP A 247 -2.13 -15.40 14.14
CA TRP A 247 -3.59 -15.30 14.21
C TRP A 247 -4.18 -15.38 15.63
N ASP A 248 -3.34 -15.64 16.63
CA ASP A 248 -3.73 -15.67 18.05
C ASP A 248 -3.45 -14.32 18.74
N TYR A 249 -2.48 -13.55 18.22
CA TYR A 249 -1.97 -12.33 18.87
C TYR A 249 -3.05 -11.31 19.22
N ALA A 250 -3.87 -10.92 18.23
CA ALA A 250 -4.89 -9.89 18.42
C ALA A 250 -5.94 -10.32 19.46
N TYR A 251 -6.41 -11.57 19.37
CA TYR A 251 -7.38 -12.13 20.30
C TYR A 251 -6.89 -12.13 21.75
N TYR A 252 -5.70 -12.69 22.01
CA TYR A 252 -5.18 -12.74 23.38
C TYR A 252 -4.80 -11.36 23.91
N LYS A 253 -4.35 -10.45 23.05
CA LYS A 253 -4.07 -9.06 23.45
C LYS A 253 -5.35 -8.40 23.96
N THR A 254 -6.43 -8.46 23.19
CA THR A 254 -7.72 -7.90 23.58
C THR A 254 -8.28 -8.59 24.83
N GLN A 255 -8.13 -9.90 24.96
CA GLN A 255 -8.61 -10.63 26.13
C GLN A 255 -7.84 -10.22 27.39
N ARG A 256 -6.52 -10.03 27.30
CA ARG A 256 -5.68 -9.53 28.41
C ARG A 256 -6.05 -8.10 28.79
N GLU A 257 -6.28 -7.23 27.81
CA GLU A 257 -6.72 -5.85 28.05
C GLU A 257 -8.07 -5.82 28.76
N LYS A 258 -9.02 -6.67 28.37
CA LYS A 258 -10.32 -6.82 29.05
C LYS A 258 -10.17 -7.25 30.51
N ASP A 259 -9.28 -8.19 30.81
CA ASP A 259 -9.04 -8.65 32.19
C ASP A 259 -8.37 -7.60 33.08
N ILE A 260 -7.58 -6.67 32.49
CA ILE A 260 -6.90 -5.60 33.24
C ILE A 260 -7.87 -4.45 33.54
N VAL A 261 -8.81 -4.19 32.64
CA VAL A 261 -9.76 -3.06 32.72
C VAL A 261 -11.06 -3.46 33.45
N GLY A 262 -11.39 -4.75 33.49
CA GLY A 262 -12.53 -5.31 34.23
C GLY A 262 -12.27 -5.43 35.73
#